data_AF-A0AAV4K486-F1
#
_entry.id   AF-A0AAV4K486-F1
#
_cell.length_a   1.000
_cell.length_b   1.000
_cell.length_c   1.000
_cell.angle_alpha   90.00
_cell.angle_beta   90.00
_cell.angle_gamma   90.00
#
_symmetry.space_group_name_H-M   'P 1'
#
loop_
_entity.id
_entity.type
_entity.pdbx_description
1 polymer ?
#
loop_
_entity_poly.entity_id
_entity_poly.type
_entity_poly.pdbx_seq_one_letter_code
_entity_poly.pdbx_strand_id
1 'polypeptide(L)'
;MTFPLLTLTTENLQDATVELCRATNELERSARVLAEVKFELEGQEASLITAGVEGKNEAERKANLRLKLAKKYAELHGAELGAAQARRDVEVARIQLDGLRYQLRLLEVRQGGRA
;
A
#
# COMPACT_ATOMS: atom_id res chain seq x y z
N MET A 1 14.70 -16.97 29.45
CA MET A 1 13.51 -16.56 28.67
C MET A 1 13.38 -17.51 27.49
N THR A 2 12.48 -18.48 27.58
CA THR A 2 12.12 -19.36 26.48
C THR A 2 11.20 -18.58 25.55
N PHE A 3 11.73 -18.09 24.43
CA PHE A 3 10.87 -17.70 23.32
C PHE A 3 10.10 -18.96 22.92
N PRO A 4 8.76 -18.98 22.95
CA PRO A 4 8.03 -20.11 22.40
C PRO A 4 8.42 -20.16 20.93
N LEU A 5 9.22 -21.17 20.56
CA LEU A 5 9.41 -21.52 19.17
C LEU A 5 8.01 -21.83 18.66
N LEU A 6 7.44 -20.91 17.87
CA LEU A 6 6.31 -21.22 17.00
C LEU A 6 6.68 -22.54 16.34
N THR A 7 5.92 -23.59 16.66
CA THR A 7 6.17 -24.91 16.10
C THR A 7 5.99 -24.75 14.60
N LEU A 8 7.07 -24.87 13.84
CA LEU A 8 7.01 -24.69 12.40
C LEU A 8 6.13 -25.80 11.81
N THR A 9 4.96 -25.42 11.31
CA THR A 9 4.05 -26.33 10.60
C THR A 9 3.92 -25.92 9.14
N THR A 10 3.47 -26.87 8.32
CA THR A 10 3.09 -26.60 6.93
C THR A 10 1.95 -25.59 6.83
N GLU A 11 1.03 -25.60 7.80
CA GLU A 11 -0.08 -24.66 7.92
C GLU A 11 0.43 -23.23 8.10
N ASN A 12 1.41 -22.99 9.00
CA ASN A 12 1.97 -21.64 9.17
C ASN A 12 2.63 -21.09 7.90
N LEU A 13 3.33 -21.93 7.13
CA LEU A 13 3.93 -21.54 5.86
C LEU A 13 2.87 -21.24 4.79
N GLN A 14 1.82 -22.05 4.75
CA GLN A 14 0.70 -21.84 3.84
C GLN A 14 -0.04 -20.54 4.18
N ASP A 15 -0.36 -20.30 5.45
CA ASP A 15 -1.05 -19.09 5.91
C ASP A 15 -0.23 -17.83 5.61
N ALA A 16 1.06 -17.83 5.92
CA ALA A 16 1.96 -16.70 5.61
C ALA A 16 2.07 -16.44 4.09
N THR A 17 2.01 -17.49 3.27
CA THR A 17 2.01 -17.37 1.81
C THR A 17 0.69 -16.77 1.31
N VAL A 18 -0.44 -17.25 1.84
CA VAL A 18 -1.78 -16.72 1.52
C VAL A 18 -1.87 -15.24 1.91
N GLU A 19 -1.36 -14.87 3.09
CA GLU A 19 -1.37 -13.49 3.55
C GLU A 19 -0.48 -12.59 2.69
N LEU A 20 0.70 -13.06 2.26
CA LEU A 20 1.52 -12.32 1.31
C LEU A 20 0.81 -12.11 -0.03
N CYS A 21 0.11 -13.13 -0.55
CA CYS A 21 -0.70 -12.98 -1.75
C CYS A 21 -1.81 -11.95 -1.56
N ARG A 22 -2.53 -12.01 -0.43
CA ARG A 22 -3.60 -11.06 -0.09
C ARG A 22 -3.08 -9.62 0.00
N ALA A 23 -1.99 -9.40 0.73
CA ALA A 23 -1.38 -8.08 0.88
C ALA A 23 -0.90 -7.53 -0.47
N THR A 24 -0.33 -8.39 -1.33
CA THR A 24 0.11 -7.99 -2.68
C THR A 24 -1.07 -7.56 -3.55
N ASN A 25 -2.18 -8.32 -3.53
CA ASN A 25 -3.39 -7.96 -4.25
C ASN A 25 -3.98 -6.62 -3.77
N GLU A 26 -3.98 -6.37 -2.45
CA GLU A 26 -4.46 -5.11 -1.90
C GLU A 26 -3.54 -3.93 -2.25
N LEU A 27 -2.23 -4.16 -2.31
CA LEU A 27 -1.28 -3.16 -2.80
C LEU A 27 -1.55 -2.80 -4.27
N GLU A 28 -1.78 -3.79 -5.13
CA GLU A 28 -2.14 -3.54 -6.53
C GLU A 28 -3.44 -2.75 -6.64
N ARG A 29 -4.47 -3.13 -5.87
CA ARG A 29 -5.75 -2.44 -5.84
C ARG A 29 -5.59 -0.99 -5.38
N SER A 30 -4.88 -0.77 -4.28
CA SER A 30 -4.63 0.57 -3.72
C SER A 30 -3.82 1.43 -4.68
N ALA A 31 -2.85 0.84 -5.39
CA ALA A 31 -2.08 1.54 -6.42
C ALA A 31 -2.95 1.96 -7.62
N ARG A 32 -3.91 1.12 -8.05
CA ARG A 32 -4.87 1.48 -9.11
C ARG A 32 -5.76 2.63 -8.68
N VAL A 33 -6.35 2.56 -7.49
CA VAL A 33 -7.18 3.65 -6.95
C VAL A 33 -6.39 4.95 -6.86
N LEU A 34 -5.14 4.90 -6.38
CA LEU A 34 -4.28 6.09 -6.33
C LEU A 34 -4.03 6.68 -7.73
N ALA A 35 -3.77 5.83 -8.73
CA ALA A 35 -3.56 6.29 -10.10
C ALA A 35 -4.83 6.90 -10.70
N GLU A 36 -6.00 6.29 -10.49
CA GLU A 36 -7.30 6.78 -10.94
C GLU A 36 -7.61 8.15 -10.32
N VAL A 37 -7.45 8.29 -9.00
CA VAL A 37 -7.72 9.56 -8.30
C VAL A 37 -6.78 10.67 -8.76
N LYS A 38 -5.51 10.37 -9.03
CA LYS A 38 -4.56 11.33 -9.61
C LYS A 38 -4.98 11.79 -11.00
N PHE A 39 -5.32 10.83 -11.87
CA PHE A 39 -5.79 11.12 -13.23
C PHE A 39 -7.06 11.99 -13.22
N GLU A 40 -8.02 11.66 -12.37
CA GLU A 40 -9.25 12.44 -12.24
C GLU A 40 -9.00 13.83 -11.65
N LEU A 41 -8.08 13.98 -10.70
CA LEU A 41 -7.69 15.28 -10.16
C LEU A 41 -7.06 16.16 -11.24
N GLU A 42 -6.11 15.64 -12.01
CA GLU A 42 -5.47 16.36 -13.12
C GLU A 42 -6.50 16.76 -14.19
N GLY A 43 -7.42 15.86 -14.54
CA GLY A 43 -8.50 16.14 -15.49
C GLY A 43 -9.47 17.22 -15.00
N GLN A 44 -9.87 17.18 -13.73
CA GLN A 44 -10.73 18.20 -13.12
C GLN A 44 -10.03 19.55 -13.01
N GLU A 45 -8.74 19.56 -12.63
CA GLU A 45 -7.93 20.76 -12.55
C GLU A 45 -7.81 21.44 -13.93
N ALA A 46 -7.45 20.67 -14.96
CA ALA A 46 -7.38 21.18 -16.33
C ALA A 46 -8.73 21.75 -16.79
N SER A 47 -9.82 21.04 -16.54
CA SER A 47 -11.18 21.47 -16.91
C SER A 47 -11.57 22.80 -16.23
N LEU A 48 -11.27 22.95 -14.95
CA LEU A 48 -11.56 24.17 -14.18
C LEU A 48 -10.70 25.35 -14.62
N ILE A 49 -9.44 25.11 -14.97
CA ILE A 49 -8.55 26.13 -15.51
C ILE A 49 -9.08 26.62 -16.88
N THR A 50 -9.46 25.69 -17.77
CA THR A 50 -10.02 26.04 -19.09
C THR A 50 -11.36 26.76 -18.98
N ALA A 51 -12.23 26.36 -18.05
CA ALA A 51 -13.52 27.03 -17.81
C ALA A 51 -13.38 28.44 -17.21
N GLY A 52 -12.19 28.76 -16.66
CA GLY A 52 -11.93 30.01 -15.97
C GLY A 52 -12.32 29.92 -14.50
N VAL A 53 -11.34 30.10 -13.62
CA VAL A 53 -11.58 30.19 -12.17
C VAL A 53 -11.78 31.64 -11.79
N GLU A 54 -12.87 31.92 -11.08
CA GLU A 54 -13.19 33.25 -10.57
C GLU A 54 -12.16 33.73 -9.54
N GLY A 55 -11.86 35.03 -9.57
CA GLY A 55 -10.96 35.70 -8.62
C GLY A 55 -10.41 37.01 -9.18
N LYS A 56 -10.25 38.01 -8.32
CA LYS A 56 -9.80 39.37 -8.70
C LYS A 56 -8.30 39.41 -8.98
N ASN A 57 -7.54 38.46 -8.45
CA ASN A 57 -6.11 38.29 -8.66
C ASN A 57 -5.76 36.79 -8.74
N GLU A 58 -4.50 36.49 -9.06
CA GLU A 58 -4.03 35.11 -9.20
C GLU A 58 -4.10 34.29 -7.90
N ALA A 59 -3.85 34.93 -6.76
CA ALA A 59 -3.92 34.28 -5.45
C ALA A 59 -5.34 33.81 -5.11
N GLU A 60 -6.34 34.65 -5.35
CA GLU A 60 -7.76 34.32 -5.18
C GLU A 60 -8.20 33.20 -6.14
N ARG A 61 -7.79 33.27 -7.42
CA ARG A 61 -8.10 32.21 -8.39
C ARG A 61 -7.53 30.87 -7.95
N LYS A 62 -6.29 30.85 -7.45
CA LYS A 62 -5.64 29.63 -6.93
C LYS A 62 -6.34 29.09 -5.69
N ALA A 63 -6.75 29.97 -4.76
CA ALA A 63 -7.50 29.58 -3.57
C ALA A 63 -8.87 28.99 -3.94
N ASN A 64 -9.58 29.62 -4.87
CA ASN A 64 -10.88 29.15 -5.35
C ASN A 64 -10.78 27.83 -6.12
N LEU A 65 -9.73 27.63 -6.92
CA LEU A 65 -9.44 26.37 -7.59
C LEU A 65 -9.25 25.24 -6.56
N ARG A 66 -8.42 25.49 -5.53
CA ARG A 66 -8.20 24.53 -4.44
C ARG A 66 -9.48 24.20 -3.68
N LEU A 67 -10.33 25.20 -3.43
CA LEU A 67 -11.61 24.99 -2.76
C LEU A 67 -12.54 24.10 -3.60
N LYS A 68 -12.61 24.34 -4.92
CA LYS A 68 -13.39 23.51 -5.86
C LYS A 68 -12.86 22.07 -5.92
N LEU A 69 -11.54 21.89 -5.82
CA LEU A 69 -10.87 20.58 -5.83
C LEU A 69 -10.71 19.94 -4.44
N ALA A 70 -11.21 20.57 -3.36
CA ALA A 70 -10.91 20.14 -1.99
C ALA A 70 -11.31 18.69 -1.70
N LYS A 71 -12.47 18.25 -2.20
CA LYS A 71 -12.93 16.86 -2.09
C LYS A 71 -11.96 15.91 -2.79
N LYS A 72 -11.51 16.27 -4.00
CA LYS A 72 -10.61 15.46 -4.79
C LYS A 72 -9.21 15.36 -4.18
N TYR A 73 -8.72 16.44 -3.56
CA TYR A 73 -7.50 16.38 -2.75
C TYR A 73 -7.65 15.50 -1.51
N ALA A 74 -8.81 15.51 -0.85
CA ALA A 74 -9.07 14.61 0.28
C ALA A 74 -9.11 13.13 -0.15
N GLU A 75 -9.73 12.83 -1.29
CA GLU A 75 -9.71 11.50 -1.91
C GLU A 75 -8.27 11.07 -2.25
N LEU A 76 -7.47 11.98 -2.85
CA LEU A 76 -6.07 11.72 -3.16
C LEU A 76 -5.29 11.37 -1.90
N HIS A 77 -5.45 12.17 -0.84
CA HIS A 77 -4.77 11.92 0.42
C HIS A 77 -5.17 10.56 1.04
N GLY A 78 -6.46 10.22 0.99
CA GLY A 78 -6.94 8.91 1.43
C GLY A 78 -6.33 7.75 0.63
N ALA A 79 -6.25 7.89 -0.70
CA ALA A 79 -5.64 6.89 -1.57
C ALA A 79 -4.12 6.76 -1.34
N GLU A 80 -3.42 7.87 -1.07
CA GLU A 80 -1.99 7.85 -0.72
C GLU A 80 -1.74 7.10 0.59
N LEU A 81 -2.56 7.36 1.61
CA LEU A 81 -2.47 6.65 2.89
C LEU A 81 -2.79 5.16 2.71
N GLY A 82 -3.82 4.82 1.94
CA GLY A 82 -4.18 3.43 1.62
C GLY A 82 -3.04 2.69 0.92
N ALA A 83 -2.45 3.28 -0.12
CA ALA A 83 -1.31 2.72 -0.82
C ALA A 83 -0.07 2.59 0.08
N ALA A 84 0.18 3.55 0.95
CA ALA A 84 1.29 3.48 1.92
C ALA A 84 1.08 2.36 2.94
N GLN A 85 -0.16 2.18 3.43
CA GLN A 85 -0.50 1.10 4.35
C GLN A 85 -0.34 -0.26 3.68
N ALA A 86 -0.88 -0.46 2.47
CA ALA A 86 -0.76 -1.71 1.75
C ALA A 86 0.70 -2.10 1.45
N ARG A 87 1.58 -1.12 1.20
CA ARG A 87 3.04 -1.38 1.08
C ARG A 87 3.62 -1.94 2.36
N ARG A 88 3.27 -1.35 3.51
CA ARG A 88 3.74 -1.84 4.81
C ARG A 88 3.21 -3.24 5.09
N ASP A 89 1.96 -3.51 4.77
CA ASP A 89 1.36 -4.84 4.98
C ASP A 89 2.08 -5.91 4.14
N VAL A 90 2.46 -5.60 2.89
CA VAL A 90 3.30 -6.48 2.07
C VAL A 90 4.67 -6.71 2.70
N GLU A 91 5.33 -5.67 3.21
CA GLU A 91 6.63 -5.81 3.87
C GLU A 91 6.54 -6.69 5.12
N VAL A 92 5.51 -6.51 5.94
CA VAL A 92 5.26 -7.34 7.13
C VAL A 92 5.03 -8.79 6.74
N ALA A 93 4.16 -9.05 5.76
CA ALA A 93 3.88 -10.41 5.29
C ALA A 93 5.13 -11.10 4.72
N ARG A 94 5.98 -10.35 4.00
CA ARG A 94 7.28 -10.86 3.52
C ARG A 94 8.20 -11.25 4.66
N ILE A 95 8.38 -10.37 5.64
CA ILE A 95 9.23 -10.62 6.81
C ILE A 95 8.75 -11.86 7.57
N GLN A 96 7.43 -12.02 7.74
CA GLN A 96 6.85 -13.19 8.39
C GLN A 96 7.17 -14.49 7.63
N LEU A 97 6.94 -14.50 6.31
CA LEU A 97 7.23 -15.67 5.48
C LEU A 97 8.72 -16.01 5.45
N ASP A 98 9.58 -15.00 5.33
CA ASP A 98 11.03 -15.19 5.35
C ASP A 98 11.50 -15.71 6.71
N GLY A 99 10.93 -15.22 7.81
CA GLY A 99 11.18 -15.74 9.15
C GLY A 99 10.89 -17.23 9.27
N LEU A 100 9.75 -17.69 8.73
CA LEU A 100 9.38 -19.11 8.71
C LEU A 100 10.31 -19.94 7.81
N ARG A 101 10.72 -19.39 6.65
CA ARG A 101 11.70 -20.04 5.76
C ARG A 101 13.06 -20.20 6.42
N TYR A 102 13.53 -19.20 7.16
CA TYR A 102 14.78 -19.31 7.93
C TYR A 102 14.67 -20.35 9.04
N GLN A 103 13.54 -20.43 9.75
CA GLN A 103 13.31 -21.48 10.73
C GLN A 103 13.36 -22.88 10.10
N LEU A 104 12.72 -23.07 8.93
CA LEU A 104 12.79 -24.31 8.18
C LEU A 104 14.25 -24.67 7.84
N ARG A 105 15.00 -23.71 7.29
CA ARG A 105 16.39 -23.93 6.92
C ARG A 105 17.28 -24.28 8.12
N LEU A 106 17.04 -23.66 9.28
CA LEU A 106 17.77 -24.00 10.51
C LEU A 106 17.48 -25.43 10.97
N LEU A 107 16.24 -25.92 10.82
CA LEU A 107 15.88 -27.30 11.13
C LEU A 107 16.56 -28.29 10.18
N GLU A 108 16.56 -28.01 8.87
CA GLU A 108 17.26 -28.83 7.86
C GLU A 108 18.76 -28.97 8.17
N VAL A 109 19.42 -27.85 8.51
CA VAL A 109 20.85 -27.85 8.88
C VAL A 109 21.09 -28.65 10.17
N ARG A 110 20.24 -28.49 11.18
CA ARG A 110 20.37 -29.20 12.47
C ARG A 110 20.15 -30.71 12.36
N GLN A 111 19.32 -31.16 11.41
CA GLN A 111 19.10 -32.58 11.15
C GLN A 111 20.21 -33.22 10.29
N GLY A 112 21.34 -32.52 10.09
CA GLY A 112 22.50 -33.04 9.35
C GLY A 112 22.39 -32.84 7.84
N GLY A 113 21.68 -31.78 7.40
CA GLY A 113 21.34 -31.44 6.03
C GLY A 113 22.20 -32.10 4.94
N ARG A 114 21.67 -33.18 4.34
CA ARG A 114 21.96 -33.51 2.95
C ARG A 114 21.21 -32.48 2.11
N ALA A 115 21.90 -31.40 1.73
CA ALA A 115 21.50 -30.57 0.60
C ALA A 115 21.69 -31.35 -0.70
#